data_AF-A0A8I1SRW8-F1
#
_entry.id   AF-A0A8I1SRW8-F1
#
_cell.length_a   1.000
_cell.length_b   1.000
_cell.length_c   1.000
_cell.angle_alpha   90.00
_cell.angle_beta   90.00
_cell.angle_gamma   90.00
#
_symmetry.space_group_name_H-M   'P 1'
#
loop_
_entity.id
_entity.type
_entity.pdbx_description
1 polymer ?
#
loop_
_entity_poly.entity_id
_entity_poly.type
_entity_poly.pdbx_seq_one_letter_code
_entity_poly.pdbx_strand_id
1 'polypeptide(L)'
;MRILSLSLLTAATLSLQGAAYDDGVVPQPPAPFPTAFKDYQILPDSTSPDGKYALIYPRRNVLFSLKDYALYLVTLNPFQILVIIPQHWSTLTANAHGSYQIIWWKDSSAVLVIQGTKWGPDKVVLATLRKGHVYLLSDLTQRVVEAATEDFKNSGAEPYNEFSNFIFYSTGNDASDWRFLNSQQIAINCILTTDPKDIIEHRWTIRFQAVLGISNNKLSNIKITRLSKAP
;
A
#
# COMPACT_ATOMS: atom_id res chain seq x y z
N MET A 1 -2.90 -6.36 -45.91
CA MET A 1 -2.04 -7.13 -44.99
C MET A 1 -1.78 -6.26 -43.77
N ARG A 2 -2.52 -6.48 -42.66
CA ARG A 2 -2.36 -5.72 -41.41
C ARG A 2 -1.59 -6.60 -40.43
N ILE A 3 -0.42 -6.13 -40.01
CA ILE A 3 0.40 -6.80 -38.98
C ILE A 3 -0.17 -6.37 -37.63
N LEU A 4 -0.77 -7.32 -36.91
CA LEU A 4 -1.17 -7.16 -35.51
C LEU A 4 0.09 -7.36 -34.65
N SER A 5 0.61 -6.26 -34.12
CA SER A 5 1.68 -6.27 -33.11
C SER A 5 1.10 -6.74 -31.79
N LEU A 6 1.33 -8.01 -31.45
CA LEU A 6 1.00 -8.58 -30.15
C LEU A 6 2.09 -8.18 -29.15
N SER A 7 1.86 -7.11 -28.40
CA SER A 7 2.75 -6.71 -27.31
C SER A 7 2.57 -7.67 -26.14
N LEU A 8 3.54 -8.58 -25.97
CA LEU A 8 3.67 -9.45 -24.81
C LEU A 8 3.87 -8.59 -23.55
N LEU A 9 2.85 -8.51 -22.70
CA LEU A 9 2.97 -7.96 -21.35
C LEU A 9 3.65 -9.03 -20.49
N THR A 10 4.96 -8.91 -20.27
CA THR A 10 5.67 -9.72 -19.29
C THR A 10 5.25 -9.27 -17.89
N ALA A 11 4.45 -10.09 -17.22
CA ALA A 11 4.19 -9.95 -15.80
C ALA A 11 5.48 -10.29 -15.05
N ALA A 12 6.18 -9.26 -14.55
CA ALA A 12 7.19 -9.47 -13.53
C ALA A 12 6.46 -9.85 -12.24
N THR A 13 6.54 -11.13 -11.87
CA THR A 13 6.14 -11.60 -10.55
C THR A 13 7.12 -11.04 -9.52
N LEU A 14 6.78 -9.90 -8.92
CA LEU A 14 7.39 -9.43 -7.69
C LEU A 14 6.83 -10.28 -6.54
N SER A 15 7.66 -11.16 -5.99
CA SER A 15 7.39 -11.77 -4.69
C SER A 15 7.25 -10.66 -3.65
N LEU A 16 6.19 -10.73 -2.83
CA LEU A 16 6.04 -9.93 -1.61
C LEU A 16 7.07 -10.40 -0.57
N GLN A 17 8.34 -10.08 -0.79
CA GLN A 17 9.38 -10.07 0.24
C GLN A 17 9.55 -8.62 0.67
N GLY A 18 8.56 -8.10 1.39
CA GLY A 18 8.73 -6.84 2.11
C GLY A 18 9.75 -7.02 3.23
N ALA A 19 10.51 -5.98 3.55
CA ALA A 19 11.47 -5.99 4.65
C ALA A 19 10.79 -6.32 5.99
N ALA A 20 11.46 -7.10 6.84
CA ALA A 20 10.94 -7.41 8.15
C ALA A 20 11.08 -6.18 9.07
N TYR A 21 10.16 -6.03 10.00
CA TYR A 21 10.11 -4.86 10.90
C TYR A 21 11.39 -4.67 11.73
N ASP A 22 12.20 -5.70 11.98
CA ASP A 22 13.46 -5.57 12.73
C ASP A 22 14.63 -5.05 11.90
N ASP A 23 14.48 -5.00 10.57
CA ASP A 23 15.58 -4.64 9.66
C ASP A 23 15.77 -3.12 9.56
N GLY A 24 15.05 -2.34 10.39
CA GLY A 24 15.13 -0.89 10.46
C GLY A 24 16.55 -0.37 10.62
N VAL A 25 16.94 0.57 9.77
CA VAL A 25 18.25 1.21 9.87
C VAL A 25 18.10 2.50 10.68
N VAL A 26 18.92 2.65 11.72
CA VAL A 26 19.11 3.95 12.36
C VAL A 26 19.93 4.81 11.38
N PRO A 27 19.45 5.98 10.94
CA PRO A 27 20.22 6.81 10.03
C PRO A 27 21.59 7.11 10.65
N GLN A 28 22.63 6.71 9.93
CA GLN A 28 23.97 7.23 10.17
C GLN A 28 24.08 8.61 9.50
N PRO A 29 24.91 9.53 10.04
CA PRO A 29 24.93 10.97 9.74
C PRO A 29 24.82 11.36 8.25
N PRO A 30 24.28 12.56 7.92
CA PRO A 30 24.86 13.82 8.42
C PRO A 30 24.10 14.54 9.54
N ALA A 31 22.90 14.09 9.93
CA ALA A 31 22.22 14.64 11.11
C ALA A 31 21.45 13.53 11.85
N PRO A 32 21.74 13.26 13.14
CA PRO A 32 20.90 12.37 13.93
C PRO A 32 19.47 12.93 13.98
N PHE A 33 18.47 12.07 14.12
CA PHE A 33 17.09 12.54 14.30
C PHE A 33 17.02 13.55 15.47
N PRO A 34 16.16 14.58 15.37
CA PRO A 34 15.91 15.47 16.49
C PRO A 34 15.53 14.68 17.75
N THR A 35 15.80 15.22 18.94
CA THR A 35 15.55 14.54 20.22
C THR A 35 14.13 13.98 20.35
N ALA A 36 13.13 14.67 19.77
CA ALA A 36 11.74 14.23 19.75
C ALA A 36 11.51 12.90 18.97
N PHE A 37 12.40 12.56 18.03
CA PHE A 37 12.37 11.37 17.18
C PHE A 37 13.55 10.42 17.46
N LYS A 38 14.22 10.54 18.61
CA LYS A 38 15.33 9.65 19.01
C LYS A 38 14.94 8.17 19.07
N ASP A 39 13.64 7.92 19.22
CA ASP A 39 13.02 6.60 19.36
C ASP A 39 12.46 6.06 18.04
N TYR A 40 12.69 6.77 16.94
CA TYR A 40 12.30 6.38 15.60
C TYR A 40 13.51 5.85 14.81
N GLN A 41 13.23 5.06 13.78
CA GLN A 41 14.18 4.55 12.81
C GLN A 41 13.63 4.66 11.39
N ILE A 42 14.50 4.60 10.39
CA ILE A 42 14.07 4.61 8.99
C ILE A 42 13.48 3.23 8.66
N LEU A 43 12.30 3.24 8.03
CA LEU A 43 11.69 2.04 7.47
C LEU A 43 12.61 1.51 6.36
N PRO A 44 13.00 0.22 6.40
CA PRO A 44 13.86 -0.35 5.37
C PRO A 44 13.28 -0.13 3.97
N ASP A 45 14.16 0.10 3.02
CA ASP A 45 13.83 0.34 1.60
C ASP A 45 12.86 1.52 1.34
N SER A 46 12.65 2.39 2.34
CA SER A 46 11.74 3.53 2.21
C SER A 46 12.41 4.82 1.75
N THR A 47 13.74 4.86 1.68
CA THR A 47 14.48 6.04 1.23
C THR A 47 14.21 6.31 -0.24
N SER A 48 13.91 7.55 -0.60
CA SER A 48 13.67 7.96 -1.97
C SER A 48 14.90 7.78 -2.86
N PRO A 49 14.72 7.63 -4.19
CA PRO A 49 15.84 7.52 -5.14
C PRO A 49 16.87 8.66 -5.05
N ASP A 50 16.44 9.88 -4.69
CA ASP A 50 17.33 11.03 -4.50
C ASP A 50 17.92 11.14 -3.08
N GLY A 51 17.60 10.20 -2.19
CA GLY A 51 18.09 10.15 -0.81
C GLY A 51 17.50 11.20 0.13
N LYS A 52 16.52 12.00 -0.30
CA LYS A 52 16.02 13.14 0.49
C LYS A 52 14.86 12.81 1.40
N TYR A 53 14.07 11.80 1.05
CA TYR A 53 12.85 11.45 1.77
C TYR A 53 12.94 10.02 2.28
N ALA A 54 12.24 9.73 3.37
CA ALA A 54 12.08 8.37 3.86
C ALA A 54 10.82 8.26 4.71
N LEU A 55 10.42 7.03 5.00
CA LEU A 55 9.44 6.77 6.05
C LEU A 55 10.17 6.47 7.36
N ILE A 56 9.65 6.99 8.45
CA ILE A 56 10.15 6.68 9.80
C ILE A 56 9.03 6.13 10.67
N TYR A 57 9.42 5.25 11.58
CA TYR A 57 8.53 4.57 12.50
C TYR A 57 9.26 4.28 13.82
N PRO A 58 8.54 4.02 14.93
CA PRO A 58 9.16 3.75 16.20
C PRO A 58 10.00 2.47 16.19
N ARG A 59 11.08 2.46 16.96
CA ARG A 59 11.83 1.24 17.24
C ARG A 59 10.97 0.25 18.02
N ARG A 60 11.15 -1.05 17.75
CA ARG A 60 10.35 -2.11 18.37
C ARG A 60 10.39 -2.07 19.90
N ASN A 61 11.58 -1.87 20.46
CA ASN A 61 11.86 -1.94 21.90
C ASN A 61 11.18 -0.85 22.74
N VAL A 62 10.64 0.19 22.10
CA VAL A 62 9.95 1.31 22.76
C VAL A 62 8.48 1.42 22.34
N LEU A 63 8.02 0.57 21.42
CA LEU A 63 6.69 0.67 20.83
C LEU A 63 5.57 0.59 21.88
N PHE A 64 5.70 -0.30 22.86
CA PHE A 64 4.73 -0.45 23.95
C PHE A 64 4.80 0.66 25.01
N SER A 65 5.83 1.50 24.96
CA SER A 65 6.04 2.64 25.86
C SER A 65 5.56 3.96 25.26
N LEU A 66 5.27 3.99 23.95
CA LEU A 66 4.78 5.17 23.26
C LEU A 66 3.26 5.25 23.37
N LYS A 67 2.77 6.35 23.95
CA LYS A 67 1.34 6.64 24.06
C LYS A 67 0.72 6.92 22.69
N ASP A 68 1.46 7.61 21.83
CA ASP A 68 1.07 7.98 20.47
C ASP A 68 2.23 7.67 19.54
N TYR A 69 1.98 6.91 18.48
CA TYR A 69 2.96 6.63 17.45
C TYR A 69 2.33 6.62 16.06
N ALA A 70 3.15 6.90 15.05
CA ALA A 70 2.71 6.98 13.66
C ALA A 70 3.84 6.61 12.70
N LEU A 71 3.44 6.33 11.47
CA LEU A 71 4.34 6.24 10.32
C LEU A 71 4.40 7.64 9.69
N TYR A 72 5.59 8.23 9.64
CA TYR A 72 5.78 9.56 9.09
C TYR A 72 6.54 9.49 7.78
N LEU A 73 6.11 10.26 6.78
CA LEU A 73 6.96 10.64 5.65
C LEU A 73 7.73 11.89 6.04
N VAL A 74 9.05 11.86 5.88
CA VAL A 74 9.96 12.93 6.30
C VAL A 74 10.90 13.35 5.20
N THR A 75 11.45 14.56 5.29
CA THR A 75 12.75 14.89 4.70
C THR A 75 13.85 14.49 5.67
N LEU A 76 14.98 14.00 5.15
CA LEU A 76 16.12 13.57 5.95
C LEU A 76 17.09 14.71 6.28
N ASN A 77 17.27 15.67 5.36
CA ASN A 77 18.18 16.80 5.55
C ASN A 77 17.71 18.09 4.84
N PRO A 78 17.33 19.16 5.58
CA PRO A 78 17.10 19.14 7.02
C PRO A 78 15.94 18.20 7.39
N PHE A 79 15.96 17.67 8.61
CA PHE A 79 14.87 16.81 9.07
C PHE A 79 13.56 17.59 9.20
N GLN A 80 12.50 17.12 8.55
CA GLN A 80 11.17 17.68 8.67
C GLN A 80 10.11 16.59 8.48
N ILE A 81 9.07 16.59 9.31
CA ILE A 81 7.88 15.77 9.03
C ILE A 81 7.09 16.44 7.91
N LEU A 82 6.83 15.68 6.85
CA LEU A 82 5.98 16.12 5.75
C LEU A 82 4.53 15.76 5.99
N VAL A 83 4.25 14.51 6.39
CA VAL A 83 2.89 14.04 6.68
C VAL A 83 2.89 12.76 7.51
N ILE A 84 1.78 12.53 8.23
CA ILE A 84 1.47 11.23 8.82
C ILE A 84 0.85 10.36 7.74
N ILE A 85 1.41 9.17 7.51
CA ILE A 85 0.80 8.18 6.62
C ILE A 85 -0.34 7.49 7.37
N PRO A 86 -1.59 7.57 6.87
CA PRO A 86 -2.72 6.91 7.49
C PRO A 86 -2.48 5.40 7.59
N GLN A 87 -2.81 4.84 8.74
CA GLN A 87 -2.80 3.40 8.99
C GLN A 87 -4.23 2.90 9.17
N HIS A 88 -4.40 1.59 9.33
CA HIS A 88 -5.67 1.00 9.71
C HIS A 88 -5.47 -0.08 10.77
N TRP A 89 -5.74 -1.35 10.46
CA TRP A 89 -5.55 -2.45 11.42
C TRP A 89 -4.12 -2.99 11.43
N SER A 90 -3.36 -2.76 10.35
CA SER A 90 -1.92 -2.99 10.29
C SER A 90 -1.23 -1.97 11.18
N THR A 91 -1.08 -2.33 12.45
CA THR A 91 -0.27 -1.58 13.39
C THR A 91 1.21 -1.89 13.16
N LEU A 92 2.07 -0.91 13.43
CA LEU A 92 3.54 -1.03 13.47
C LEU A 92 4.04 -2.03 14.54
N THR A 93 3.24 -3.01 14.96
CA THR A 93 3.59 -3.98 16.00
C THR A 93 3.96 -5.31 15.36
N ALA A 94 5.15 -5.81 15.72
CA ALA A 94 5.73 -7.12 15.38
C ALA A 94 4.79 -8.34 15.44
N ASN A 95 3.69 -8.23 16.17
CA ASN A 95 2.76 -9.32 16.44
C ASN A 95 1.62 -9.39 15.42
N ALA A 96 1.44 -8.35 14.60
CA ALA A 96 0.63 -8.41 13.41
C ALA A 96 1.51 -8.95 12.30
N HIS A 97 1.00 -9.81 11.43
CA HIS A 97 1.67 -10.23 10.18
C HIS A 97 1.77 -9.06 9.17
N GLY A 98 2.19 -7.89 9.65
CA GLY A 98 2.25 -6.63 8.95
C GLY A 98 3.53 -6.55 8.13
N SER A 99 3.40 -6.09 6.90
CA SER A 99 4.52 -5.83 6.00
C SER A 99 4.40 -4.42 5.44
N TYR A 100 5.54 -3.84 5.06
CA TYR A 100 5.56 -2.61 4.29
C TYR A 100 6.23 -2.86 2.95
N GLN A 101 5.62 -2.35 1.89
CA GLN A 101 6.23 -2.24 0.58
C GLN A 101 6.15 -0.79 0.14
N ILE A 102 7.32 -0.22 -0.15
CA ILE A 102 7.45 1.19 -0.52
C ILE A 102 7.91 1.26 -1.97
N ILE A 103 7.13 1.95 -2.79
CA ILE A 103 7.42 2.09 -4.21
C ILE A 103 7.51 3.57 -4.51
N TRP A 104 8.73 4.04 -4.78
CA TRP A 104 8.97 5.40 -5.22
C TRP A 104 8.81 5.52 -6.73
N TRP A 105 8.25 6.64 -7.18
CA TRP A 105 8.46 7.06 -8.55
C TRP A 105 9.92 7.51 -8.75
N LYS A 106 10.47 7.26 -9.94
CA LYS A 106 11.90 7.37 -10.25
C LYS A 106 12.55 8.72 -9.92
N ASP A 107 11.79 9.81 -9.97
CA ASP A 107 12.26 11.17 -9.70
C ASP A 107 11.97 11.64 -8.27
N SER A 108 11.55 10.72 -7.39
CA SER A 108 11.17 10.99 -5.99
C SER A 108 9.97 11.92 -5.80
N SER A 109 9.18 12.20 -6.85
CA SER A 109 8.00 13.07 -6.74
C SER A 109 6.74 12.38 -6.22
N ALA A 110 6.73 11.06 -6.09
CA ALA A 110 5.60 10.31 -5.56
C ALA A 110 6.05 9.01 -4.91
N VAL A 111 5.29 8.55 -3.93
CA VAL A 111 5.49 7.27 -3.24
C VAL A 111 4.15 6.57 -3.03
N LEU A 112 4.15 5.27 -3.29
CA LEU A 112 3.12 4.33 -2.87
C LEU A 112 3.60 3.63 -1.60
N VAL A 113 2.77 3.68 -0.57
CA VAL A 113 2.99 3.00 0.71
C VAL A 113 1.94 1.91 0.84
N ILE A 114 2.37 0.66 0.72
CA ILE A 114 1.51 -0.52 0.82
C ILE A 114 1.77 -1.16 2.18
N GLN A 115 0.74 -1.20 3.00
CA GLN A 115 0.73 -1.81 4.33
C GLN A 115 -0.01 -3.13 4.21
N GLY A 116 0.70 -4.25 4.42
CA GLY A 116 0.15 -5.59 4.36
C GLY A 116 -0.37 -6.06 5.71
N THR A 117 -1.25 -7.06 5.65
CA THR A 117 -1.60 -7.96 6.76
C THR A 117 -1.54 -9.40 6.23
N LYS A 118 -1.99 -10.37 7.05
CA LYS A 118 -1.99 -11.80 6.71
C LYS A 118 -2.52 -12.12 5.31
N TRP A 119 -3.60 -11.47 4.88
CA TRP A 119 -4.31 -11.85 3.64
C TRP A 119 -3.91 -11.01 2.43
N GLY A 120 -3.41 -9.81 2.64
CA GLY A 120 -3.09 -8.88 1.56
C GLY A 120 -2.94 -7.44 2.08
N PRO A 121 -2.95 -6.45 1.18
CA PRO A 121 -2.89 -5.04 1.56
C PRO A 121 -4.05 -4.64 2.47
N ASP A 122 -3.75 -4.20 3.68
CA ASP A 122 -4.73 -3.54 4.55
C ASP A 122 -4.91 -2.08 4.12
N LYS A 123 -3.81 -1.42 3.74
CA LYS A 123 -3.84 -0.03 3.30
C LYS A 123 -2.88 0.26 2.17
N VAL A 124 -3.32 1.02 1.18
CA VAL A 124 -2.46 1.52 0.10
C VAL A 124 -2.62 3.02 -0.01
N VAL A 125 -1.56 3.75 0.26
CA VAL A 125 -1.55 5.22 0.28
C VAL A 125 -0.64 5.77 -0.80
N LEU A 126 -1.15 6.69 -1.61
CA LEU A 126 -0.36 7.53 -2.51
C LEU A 126 -0.05 8.85 -1.81
N ALA A 127 1.24 9.20 -1.73
CA ALA A 127 1.68 10.55 -1.42
C ALA A 127 2.44 11.14 -2.62
N THR A 128 2.08 12.37 -3.03
CA THR A 128 2.82 13.12 -4.06
C THR A 128 3.48 14.34 -3.46
N LEU A 129 4.66 14.65 -3.97
CA LEU A 129 5.52 15.72 -3.48
C LEU A 129 5.65 16.82 -4.55
N ARG A 130 5.54 18.07 -4.11
CA ARG A 130 5.80 19.24 -4.94
C ARG A 130 6.53 20.29 -4.11
N LYS A 131 7.71 20.70 -4.59
CA LYS A 131 8.57 21.69 -3.91
C LYS A 131 8.80 21.34 -2.42
N GLY A 132 9.13 20.07 -2.13
CA GLY A 132 9.43 19.61 -0.78
C GLY A 132 8.23 19.42 0.16
N HIS A 133 7.00 19.58 -0.34
CA HIS A 133 5.78 19.43 0.46
C HIS A 133 4.88 18.34 -0.13
N VAL A 134 4.08 17.69 0.71
CA VAL A 134 3.03 16.76 0.25
C VAL A 134 1.90 17.57 -0.38
N TYR A 135 1.66 17.35 -1.67
CA TYR A 135 0.62 18.01 -2.46
C TYR A 135 -0.68 17.19 -2.52
N LEU A 136 -0.56 15.87 -2.48
CA LEU A 136 -1.69 14.94 -2.46
C LEU A 136 -1.35 13.80 -1.52
N LEU A 137 -2.31 13.45 -0.67
CA LEU A 137 -2.33 12.22 0.11
C LEU A 137 -3.65 11.51 -0.19
N SER A 138 -3.61 10.28 -0.68
CA SER A 138 -4.81 9.54 -1.08
C SER A 138 -4.79 8.10 -0.60
N ASP A 139 -5.88 7.69 0.03
CA ASP A 139 -6.16 6.30 0.36
C ASP A 139 -6.72 5.58 -0.87
N LEU A 140 -5.93 4.71 -1.49
CA LEU A 140 -6.32 3.98 -2.70
C LEU A 140 -7.17 2.74 -2.36
N THR A 141 -6.95 2.16 -1.18
CA THR A 141 -7.77 1.06 -0.65
C THR A 141 -9.22 1.49 -0.48
N GLN A 142 -9.49 2.65 0.12
CA GLN A 142 -10.83 3.20 0.26
C GLN A 142 -11.50 3.43 -1.10
N ARG A 143 -10.77 3.95 -2.08
CA ARG A 143 -11.31 4.16 -3.44
C ARG A 143 -11.75 2.87 -4.11
N VAL A 144 -10.98 1.80 -3.95
CA VAL A 144 -11.34 0.48 -4.47
C VAL A 144 -12.55 -0.08 -3.73
N VAL A 145 -12.60 0.04 -2.40
CA VAL A 145 -13.75 -0.38 -1.60
C VAL A 145 -15.02 0.34 -2.03
N GLU A 146 -14.98 1.66 -2.18
CA GLU A 146 -16.11 2.48 -2.66
C GLU A 146 -16.59 2.01 -4.04
N ALA A 147 -15.67 1.76 -4.97
CA ALA A 147 -15.99 1.30 -6.32
C ALA A 147 -16.55 -0.14 -6.37
N ALA A 148 -16.14 -1.01 -5.44
CA ALA A 148 -16.58 -2.41 -5.39
C ALA A 148 -17.84 -2.63 -4.53
N THR A 149 -18.21 -1.66 -3.68
CA THR A 149 -19.29 -1.81 -2.69
C THR A 149 -20.63 -2.16 -3.34
N GLU A 150 -20.96 -1.54 -4.48
CA GLU A 150 -22.24 -1.80 -5.15
C GLU A 150 -22.30 -3.22 -5.74
N ASP A 151 -21.19 -3.71 -6.28
CA ASP A 151 -21.07 -5.09 -6.78
C ASP A 151 -21.16 -6.12 -5.63
N PHE A 152 -20.63 -5.80 -4.45
CA PHE A 152 -20.80 -6.60 -3.24
C PHE A 152 -22.26 -6.66 -2.80
N LYS A 153 -22.92 -5.50 -2.63
CA LYS A 153 -24.32 -5.45 -2.19
C LYS A 153 -25.26 -6.24 -3.11
N ASN A 154 -25.08 -6.11 -4.43
CA ASN A 154 -25.90 -6.81 -5.41
C ASN A 154 -25.65 -8.32 -5.50
N SER A 155 -24.58 -8.82 -4.86
CA SER A 155 -24.29 -10.25 -4.85
C SER A 155 -25.11 -11.04 -3.81
N GLY A 156 -25.61 -10.38 -2.77
CA GLY A 156 -26.26 -11.04 -1.63
C GLY A 156 -25.32 -11.87 -0.75
N ALA A 157 -24.00 -11.76 -0.92
CA ALA A 157 -23.04 -12.47 -0.08
C ALA A 157 -22.95 -11.87 1.33
N GLU A 158 -22.68 -12.73 2.30
CA GLU A 158 -22.43 -12.33 3.68
C GLU A 158 -21.08 -11.60 3.81
N PRO A 159 -20.95 -10.67 4.78
CA PRO A 159 -19.69 -9.98 5.03
C PRO A 159 -18.60 -10.93 5.54
N TYR A 160 -17.34 -10.59 5.32
CA TYR A 160 -16.19 -11.33 5.82
C TYR A 160 -16.21 -11.49 7.34
N ASN A 161 -16.54 -10.42 8.07
CA ASN A 161 -16.77 -10.44 9.51
C ASN A 161 -17.61 -9.22 9.94
N GLU A 162 -17.83 -9.06 11.24
CA GLU A 162 -18.60 -7.94 11.83
C GLU A 162 -17.98 -6.55 11.64
N PHE A 163 -16.71 -6.46 11.23
CA PHE A 163 -15.97 -5.20 11.03
C PHE A 163 -15.82 -4.82 9.56
N SER A 164 -15.86 -5.80 8.65
CA SER A 164 -15.51 -5.63 7.24
C SER A 164 -16.40 -6.48 6.33
N ASN A 165 -16.98 -5.82 5.31
CA ASN A 165 -17.74 -6.51 4.28
C ASN A 165 -16.86 -7.50 3.49
N PHE A 166 -15.67 -7.07 3.08
CA PHE A 166 -14.72 -7.88 2.34
C PHE A 166 -13.31 -7.33 2.57
N ILE A 167 -12.30 -8.11 2.24
CA ILE A 167 -10.90 -7.76 2.41
C ILE A 167 -10.12 -7.88 1.10
N PHE A 168 -8.97 -7.23 1.02
CA PHE A 168 -8.01 -7.48 -0.04
C PHE A 168 -7.28 -8.81 0.19
N TYR A 169 -7.04 -9.52 -0.90
CA TYR A 169 -6.38 -10.82 -0.91
C TYR A 169 -5.20 -10.81 -1.88
N SER A 170 -4.09 -11.41 -1.46
CA SER A 170 -2.81 -11.38 -2.19
C SER A 170 -1.87 -12.51 -1.80
N THR A 171 -2.37 -13.72 -1.57
CA THR A 171 -1.51 -14.89 -1.37
C THR A 171 -1.32 -15.68 -2.67
N GLY A 172 -0.15 -16.33 -2.83
CA GLY A 172 0.17 -17.11 -4.03
C GLY A 172 0.67 -16.28 -5.22
N ASN A 173 0.53 -16.82 -6.43
CA ASN A 173 1.05 -16.22 -7.67
C ASN A 173 0.15 -15.11 -8.26
N ASP A 174 -1.04 -14.91 -7.70
CA ASP A 174 -2.06 -13.94 -8.15
C ASP A 174 -2.14 -12.72 -7.21
N ALA A 175 -0.98 -12.23 -6.78
CA ALA A 175 -0.86 -11.13 -5.83
C ALA A 175 -1.50 -9.83 -6.36
N SER A 176 -2.03 -9.05 -5.41
CA SER A 176 -2.45 -7.68 -5.67
C SER A 176 -1.22 -6.85 -6.09
N ASP A 177 -1.32 -6.17 -7.23
CA ASP A 177 -0.30 -5.32 -7.83
C ASP A 177 -0.76 -3.86 -7.84
N TRP A 178 0.06 -3.00 -7.26
CA TRP A 178 -0.13 -1.56 -7.17
C TRP A 178 1.15 -0.89 -7.63
N ARG A 179 1.12 -0.23 -8.79
CA ARG A 179 2.35 0.32 -9.38
C ARG A 179 2.13 1.55 -10.22
N PHE A 180 3.15 2.41 -10.26
CA PHE A 180 3.19 3.50 -11.22
C PHE A 180 3.28 2.95 -12.64
N LEU A 181 2.38 3.39 -13.51
CA LEU A 181 2.52 3.22 -14.96
C LEU A 181 3.43 4.32 -15.54
N ASN A 182 3.28 5.53 -14.99
CA ASN A 182 4.08 6.72 -15.29
C ASN A 182 3.89 7.74 -14.14
N SER A 183 4.48 8.92 -14.26
CA SER A 183 4.36 10.01 -13.27
C SER A 183 2.93 10.53 -13.03
N GLN A 184 1.94 10.09 -13.81
CA GLN A 184 0.57 10.60 -13.78
C GLN A 184 -0.47 9.50 -13.53
N GLN A 185 -0.06 8.23 -13.52
CA GLN A 185 -1.00 7.12 -13.48
C GLN A 185 -0.49 5.95 -12.63
N ILE A 186 -1.42 5.32 -11.93
CA ILE A 186 -1.18 4.12 -11.13
C ILE A 186 -2.10 3.00 -11.63
N ALA A 187 -1.52 1.84 -11.92
CA ALA A 187 -2.26 0.62 -12.18
C ALA A 187 -2.64 -0.02 -10.85
N ILE A 188 -3.89 -0.46 -10.77
CA ILE A 188 -4.46 -1.18 -9.64
C ILE A 188 -4.97 -2.51 -10.19
N ASN A 189 -4.46 -3.61 -9.65
CA ASN A 189 -4.96 -4.96 -9.92
C ASN A 189 -4.98 -5.72 -8.60
N CYS A 190 -6.15 -5.95 -8.04
CA CYS A 190 -6.26 -6.59 -6.73
C CYS A 190 -7.41 -7.58 -6.70
N ILE A 191 -7.39 -8.43 -5.67
CA ILE A 191 -8.47 -9.38 -5.40
C ILE A 191 -9.16 -8.92 -4.12
N LEU A 192 -10.48 -8.93 -4.14
CA LEU A 192 -11.32 -8.68 -2.98
C LEU A 192 -12.15 -9.93 -2.70
N THR A 193 -12.28 -10.31 -1.44
CA THR A 193 -13.02 -11.52 -1.06
C THR A 193 -13.70 -11.40 0.31
N THR A 194 -14.84 -12.07 0.46
CA THR A 194 -15.49 -12.34 1.75
C THR A 194 -14.97 -13.62 2.41
N ASP A 195 -14.17 -14.42 1.72
CA ASP A 195 -13.75 -15.74 2.17
C ASP A 195 -12.31 -16.06 1.76
N PRO A 196 -11.31 -15.53 2.49
CA PRO A 196 -9.91 -15.78 2.19
C PRO A 196 -9.45 -17.22 2.50
N LYS A 197 -10.32 -18.06 3.09
CA LYS A 197 -10.01 -19.46 3.45
C LYS A 197 -10.69 -20.49 2.55
N ASP A 198 -11.59 -20.05 1.69
CA ASP A 198 -12.35 -20.90 0.76
C ASP A 198 -13.27 -21.93 1.46
N ILE A 199 -13.98 -21.50 2.51
CA ILE A 199 -14.85 -22.35 3.35
C ILE A 199 -16.35 -21.98 3.30
N ILE A 200 -16.74 -20.89 2.65
CA ILE A 200 -18.11 -20.35 2.63
C ILE A 200 -18.82 -20.66 1.30
N GLU A 201 -20.02 -21.20 1.38
CA GLU A 201 -20.84 -21.57 0.21
C GLU A 201 -21.32 -20.37 -0.60
N HIS A 202 -21.62 -19.24 0.05
CA HIS A 202 -22.10 -17.99 -0.57
C HIS A 202 -20.98 -16.93 -0.61
N ARG A 203 -19.82 -17.32 -1.15
CA ARG A 203 -18.64 -16.45 -1.25
C ARG A 203 -18.79 -15.39 -2.33
N TRP A 204 -18.28 -14.20 -2.02
CA TRP A 204 -18.04 -13.14 -2.99
C TRP A 204 -16.55 -12.98 -3.17
N THR A 205 -16.06 -13.18 -4.39
CA THR A 205 -14.66 -12.93 -4.75
C THR A 205 -14.60 -12.29 -6.12
N ILE A 206 -13.86 -11.18 -6.21
CA ILE A 206 -13.65 -10.46 -7.46
C ILE A 206 -12.18 -10.16 -7.69
N ARG A 207 -11.82 -10.09 -8.97
CA ARG A 207 -10.65 -9.34 -9.42
C ARG A 207 -11.09 -7.94 -9.82
N PHE A 208 -10.49 -6.94 -9.17
CA PHE A 208 -10.68 -5.53 -9.46
C PHE A 208 -9.45 -4.99 -10.19
N GLN A 209 -9.68 -4.40 -11.37
CA GLN A 209 -8.63 -3.76 -12.16
C GLN A 209 -9.05 -2.33 -12.51
N ALA A 210 -8.15 -1.37 -12.34
CA ALA A 210 -8.39 0.03 -12.69
C ALA A 210 -7.09 0.80 -12.94
N VAL A 211 -7.22 2.01 -13.48
CA VAL A 211 -6.16 3.01 -13.53
C VAL A 211 -6.58 4.25 -12.75
N LEU A 212 -5.76 4.67 -11.80
CA LEU A 212 -5.92 5.94 -11.09
C LEU A 212 -5.14 7.04 -11.82
N GLY A 213 -5.80 8.15 -12.15
CA GLY A 213 -5.11 9.38 -12.53
C GLY A 213 -4.63 10.14 -11.29
N ILE A 214 -3.34 10.41 -11.19
CA ILE A 214 -2.73 11.06 -10.01
C ILE A 214 -3.18 12.51 -9.89
N SER A 215 -3.24 13.26 -10.99
CA SER A 215 -3.55 14.70 -10.97
C SER A 215 -4.99 15.02 -10.57
N ASN A 216 -5.94 14.16 -10.95
CA ASN A 216 -7.37 14.32 -10.65
C ASN A 216 -7.84 13.38 -9.54
N ASN A 217 -6.98 12.47 -9.08
CA ASN A 217 -7.24 11.46 -8.08
C ASN A 217 -8.52 10.66 -8.36
N LYS A 218 -8.72 10.23 -9.62
CA LYS A 218 -9.92 9.49 -10.05
C LYS A 218 -9.57 8.14 -10.68
N LEU A 219 -10.40 7.13 -10.37
CA LEU A 219 -10.36 5.83 -11.01
C LEU A 219 -10.97 5.90 -12.41
N SER A 220 -10.41 5.14 -13.32
CA SER A 220 -10.83 4.98 -14.71
C SER A 220 -10.54 3.55 -15.18
N ASN A 221 -11.15 3.13 -16.29
CA ASN A 221 -10.99 1.78 -16.84
C ASN A 221 -11.27 0.67 -15.79
N ILE A 222 -12.29 0.89 -14.95
CA ILE A 222 -12.67 -0.07 -13.91
C ILE A 222 -13.21 -1.34 -14.57
N LYS A 223 -12.63 -2.47 -14.22
CA LYS A 223 -13.09 -3.81 -14.61
C LYS A 223 -13.20 -4.67 -13.35
N ILE A 224 -14.39 -5.21 -13.13
CA ILE A 224 -14.69 -6.15 -12.05
C ILE A 224 -14.97 -7.50 -12.70
N THR A 225 -14.26 -8.54 -12.26
CA THR A 225 -14.44 -9.91 -12.77
C THR A 225 -14.74 -10.85 -11.61
N ARG A 226 -15.87 -11.55 -11.66
CA ARG A 226 -16.22 -12.60 -10.69
C ARG A 226 -15.24 -13.75 -10.78
N LEU A 227 -14.73 -14.20 -9.63
CA LEU A 227 -13.91 -15.41 -9.53
C LEU A 227 -14.70 -16.49 -8.82
N SER A 228 -14.51 -17.75 -9.23
CA SER A 228 -15.18 -18.89 -8.60
C SER A 228 -14.63 -19.21 -7.21
N LYS A 229 -13.41 -18.77 -6.89
CA LYS A 229 -12.74 -18.86 -5.59
C LYS A 229 -11.59 -17.85 -5.49
N ALA A 230 -11.11 -17.58 -4.27
CA ALA A 230 -9.83 -16.91 -4.08
C ALA A 230 -8.70 -17.83 -4.61
N PRO A 231 -7.73 -17.31 -5.38
CA PRO A 231 -6.67 -18.13 -5.96
C PRO A 231 -5.71 -18.71 -4.92
#